data_AF-A0A956S940-F1
#
_entry.id   AF-A0A956S940-F1
#
_cell.length_a   1.000
_cell.length_b   1.000
_cell.length_c   1.000
_cell.angle_alpha   90.00
_cell.angle_beta   90.00
_cell.angle_gamma   90.00
#
_symmetry.space_group_name_H-M   'P 1'
#
loop_
_entity.id
_entity.type
_entity.pdbx_description
1 polymer ?
#
loop_
_entity_poly.entity_id
_entity_poly.type
_entity_poly.pdbx_seq_one_letter_code
_entity_poly.pdbx_strand_id
1 'polypeptide(L)'
;MIAITGFAAYVLARRTARRVSRPVTELAAAADRLAGGDLRHRADIQADGEVAELVESFNRMGARLQASQARLVRAERVAAWRDAARRVAHEIKNPLTP
;
A
#
# COMPACT_ATOMS: atom_id res chain seq x y z
N MET A 1 40.14 -20.17 -23.93
CA MET A 1 38.85 -19.75 -24.54
C MET A 1 37.64 -20.32 -23.80
N ILE A 2 37.42 -21.65 -23.76
CA ILE A 2 36.24 -22.26 -23.08
C ILE A 2 36.09 -21.83 -21.61
N ALA A 3 37.17 -21.84 -20.83
CA ALA A 3 37.14 -21.41 -19.42
C ALA A 3 36.80 -19.92 -19.24
N ILE A 4 37.24 -19.06 -20.16
CA ILE A 4 36.96 -17.61 -20.13
C ILE A 4 35.49 -17.35 -20.46
N THR A 5 34.95 -18.03 -21.47
CA THR A 5 33.52 -17.93 -21.84
C THR A 5 32.62 -18.43 -20.71
N GLY A 6 32.97 -19.56 -20.08
CA GLY A 6 32.23 -20.09 -18.92
C GLY A 6 32.26 -19.15 -17.72
N PHE A 7 33.43 -18.56 -17.43
CA PHE A 7 33.56 -17.57 -16.35
C PHE A 7 32.76 -16.29 -16.64
N ALA A 8 32.81 -15.77 -17.87
CA ALA A 8 32.03 -14.61 -18.28
C ALA A 8 30.51 -14.86 -18.19
N ALA A 9 30.05 -16.04 -18.63
CA ALA A 9 28.65 -16.45 -18.50
C ALA A 9 28.21 -16.56 -17.03
N TYR A 10 29.05 -17.14 -16.16
CA TYR A 10 28.78 -17.22 -14.72
C TYR A 10 28.65 -15.83 -14.07
N VAL A 11 29.57 -14.90 -14.39
CA VAL A 11 29.52 -13.53 -13.88
C VAL A 11 28.27 -12.81 -14.38
N LEU A 12 27.93 -12.95 -15.66
CA LEU A 12 26.73 -12.35 -16.26
C LEU A 12 25.45 -12.89 -15.62
N ALA A 13 25.34 -14.22 -15.47
CA ALA A 13 24.20 -14.87 -14.81
C ALA A 13 24.02 -14.39 -13.37
N ARG A 14 25.11 -14.31 -12.59
CA ARG A 14 25.05 -13.83 -11.20
C ARG A 14 24.66 -12.35 -11.12
N ARG A 15 25.05 -11.54 -12.10
CA ARG A 15 24.69 -10.12 -12.15
C ARG A 15 23.20 -9.93 -12.47
N THR A 16 22.66 -10.68 -13.43
CA THR A 16 21.24 -10.67 -13.78
C THR A 16 20.38 -11.19 -12.63
N ALA A 17 20.79 -12.28 -11.97
CA ALA A 17 20.10 -12.80 -10.79
C ALA A 17 19.95 -11.73 -9.70
N ARG A 18 21.01 -10.95 -9.44
CA ARG A 18 20.97 -9.85 -8.47
C ARG A 18 20.07 -8.67 -8.89
N ARG A 19 19.79 -8.48 -10.19
CA ARG A 19 18.89 -7.42 -10.69
C ARG A 19 17.42 -7.70 -10.43
N VAL A 20 17.04 -8.96 -10.20
CA VAL A 20 15.66 -9.36 -9.88
C VAL A 20 15.51 -9.63 -8.39
N SER A 21 16.42 -10.41 -7.80
CA SER A 21 16.27 -10.85 -6.40
C SER A 21 16.22 -9.70 -5.41
N ARG A 22 17.08 -8.67 -5.59
CA ARG A 22 17.15 -7.55 -4.65
C ARG A 22 15.85 -6.72 -4.66
N PRO A 23 15.37 -6.21 -5.81
CA PRO A 23 14.08 -5.50 -5.86
C PRO A 23 12.90 -6.30 -5.30
N VAL A 24 12.84 -7.62 -5.56
CA VAL A 24 11.76 -8.47 -5.06
C VAL A 24 11.79 -8.56 -3.53
N THR A 25 12.96 -8.72 -2.91
CA THR A 25 13.08 -8.73 -1.45
C THR A 25 12.75 -7.37 -0.84
N GLU A 26 13.17 -6.27 -1.48
CA GLU A 26 12.82 -4.91 -1.04
C GLU A 26 11.30 -4.68 -1.14
N LEU A 27 10.65 -5.20 -2.18
CA LEU A 27 9.20 -5.11 -2.37
C LEU A 27 8.43 -5.94 -1.34
N ALA A 28 8.93 -7.13 -1.00
CA ALA A 28 8.37 -7.96 0.07
C ALA A 28 8.41 -7.22 1.42
N ALA A 29 9.55 -6.60 1.76
CA ALA A 29 9.66 -5.78 2.97
C ALA A 29 8.74 -4.56 2.94
N ALA A 30 8.54 -3.93 1.77
CA ALA A 30 7.56 -2.85 1.62
C ALA A 30 6.11 -3.34 1.82
N ALA A 31 5.80 -4.55 1.36
CA ALA A 31 4.50 -5.17 1.56
C ALA A 31 4.23 -5.49 3.03
N ASP A 32 5.23 -5.97 3.78
CA ASP A 32 5.10 -6.19 5.23
C ASP A 32 4.80 -4.87 5.97
N ARG A 33 5.47 -3.77 5.59
CA ARG A 33 5.16 -2.43 6.15
C ARG A 33 3.74 -1.97 5.83
N LEU A 34 3.29 -2.17 4.59
CA LEU A 34 1.92 -1.83 4.17
C LEU A 34 0.89 -2.65 4.96
N ALA A 35 1.13 -3.95 5.14
CA ALA A 35 0.29 -4.86 5.92
C ALA A 35 0.28 -4.49 7.41
N GLY A 36 1.39 -3.97 7.94
CA GLY A 36 1.50 -3.41 9.29
C GLY A 36 0.75 -2.08 9.48
N GLY A 37 0.09 -1.55 8.46
CA GLY A 37 -0.76 -0.37 8.54
C GLY A 37 -0.10 0.93 8.08
N ASP A 38 1.15 0.90 7.61
CA ASP A 38 1.78 2.07 7.01
C ASP A 38 1.33 2.26 5.55
N LEU A 39 0.06 2.68 5.39
CA LEU A 39 -0.56 2.90 4.09
C LEU A 39 0.01 4.09 3.31
N ARG A 40 0.89 4.88 3.91
CA ARG A 40 1.55 6.02 3.25
C ARG A 40 2.88 5.63 2.62
N HIS A 41 3.49 4.54 3.07
CA HIS A 41 4.71 4.01 2.48
C HIS A 41 4.49 3.66 1.00
N ARG A 42 5.50 3.96 0.18
CA ARG A 42 5.57 3.59 -1.23
C ARG A 42 6.88 2.90 -1.49
N ALA A 43 6.84 1.85 -2.30
CA ALA A 43 8.04 1.16 -2.75
C ALA A 43 8.73 2.01 -3.82
N ASP A 44 9.76 2.76 -3.42
CA ASP A 44 10.68 3.48 -4.30
C ASP A 44 11.87 2.57 -4.63
N ILE A 45 11.61 1.58 -5.49
CA ILE A 45 12.55 0.52 -5.83
C ILE A 45 12.90 0.67 -7.30
N GLN A 46 14.20 0.82 -7.59
CA GLN A 46 14.70 0.81 -8.95
C GLN A 46 14.67 -0.62 -9.51
N ALA A 47 13.78 -0.86 -10.45
CA ALA A 47 13.63 -2.12 -11.15
C ALA A 47 13.35 -1.88 -12.63
N ASP A 48 13.68 -2.86 -13.46
CA ASP A 48 13.41 -2.86 -14.89
C ASP A 48 12.41 -3.99 -15.22
N GLY A 49 11.75 -3.89 -16.39
CA GLY A 49 10.88 -4.95 -16.92
C GLY A 49 9.68 -5.27 -16.02
N GLU A 50 9.37 -6.56 -15.89
CA GLU A 50 8.21 -7.08 -15.17
C GLU A 50 8.26 -6.76 -13.67
N VAL A 51 9.45 -6.60 -13.11
CA VAL A 51 9.61 -6.23 -11.69
C VAL A 51 9.22 -4.76 -11.48
N ALA A 52 9.51 -3.88 -12.44
CA ALA A 52 9.05 -2.49 -12.39
C ALA A 52 7.52 -2.41 -12.42
N GLU A 53 6.88 -3.21 -13.29
CA GLU A 53 5.42 -3.32 -13.35
C GLU A 53 4.81 -3.80 -12.03
N LEU A 54 5.47 -4.77 -11.38
CA LEU A 54 5.05 -5.26 -10.06
C LEU A 54 5.15 -4.19 -8.98
N VAL A 55 6.24 -3.40 -8.96
CA VAL A 55 6.41 -2.26 -8.04
C VAL A 55 5.30 -1.22 -8.26
N GLU A 56 4.98 -0.90 -9.51
CA GLU A 56 3.91 0.05 -9.83
C GLU A 56 2.54 -0.48 -9.39
N SER A 57 2.26 -1.76 -9.66
CA SER A 57 1.01 -2.42 -9.24
C SER A 57 0.84 -2.42 -7.72
N PHE A 58 1.91 -2.71 -7.00
CA PHE A 58 1.95 -2.64 -5.54
C PHE A 58 1.63 -1.22 -5.04
N ASN A 59 2.27 -0.19 -5.60
CA ASN A 59 2.03 1.20 -5.22
C ASN A 59 0.58 1.64 -5.50
N ARG A 60 -0.01 1.21 -6.63
CA ARG A 60 -1.43 1.44 -6.93
C ARG A 60 -2.35 0.77 -5.91
N MET A 61 -2.06 -0.47 -5.51
CA MET A 61 -2.81 -1.17 -4.47
C MET A 61 -2.75 -0.41 -3.13
N GLY A 62 -1.56 0.00 -2.70
CA GLY A 62 -1.37 0.78 -1.47
C GLY A 62 -2.16 2.10 -1.48
N ALA A 63 -2.14 2.82 -2.60
CA ALA A 63 -2.94 4.05 -2.77
C ALA A 63 -4.45 3.79 -2.69
N ARG A 64 -4.95 2.70 -3.29
CA ARG A 64 -6.37 2.31 -3.21
C ARG A 64 -6.78 1.97 -1.79
N LEU A 65 -5.94 1.25 -1.05
CA LEU A 65 -6.19 0.90 0.34
C LEU A 65 -6.25 2.15 1.24
N GLN A 66 -5.29 3.06 1.09
CA GLN A 66 -5.28 4.34 1.79
C GLN A 66 -6.56 5.15 1.51
N ALA A 67 -6.96 5.25 0.24
CA ALA A 67 -8.18 5.96 -0.14
C ALA A 67 -9.44 5.29 0.44
N SER A 68 -9.48 3.96 0.49
CA SER A 68 -10.59 3.22 1.07
C SER A 68 -10.73 3.48 2.56
N GLN A 69 -9.63 3.43 3.31
CA GLN A 69 -9.61 3.75 4.74
C GLN A 69 -10.11 5.18 4.99
N ALA A 70 -9.64 6.15 4.22
CA ALA A 70 -10.10 7.53 4.34
C ALA A 70 -11.61 7.69 4.09
N ARG A 71 -12.17 6.92 3.14
CA ARG A 71 -13.62 6.90 2.90
C ARG A 71 -14.40 6.28 4.06
N LEU A 72 -13.91 5.18 4.63
CA LEU A 72 -14.54 4.52 5.78
C LEU A 72 -14.61 5.46 6.98
N VAL A 73 -13.48 6.09 7.36
CA VAL A 73 -13.43 7.06 8.47
C VAL A 73 -14.38 8.24 8.23
N ARG A 74 -14.47 8.73 6.98
CA ARG A 74 -15.40 9.80 6.64
C ARG A 74 -16.86 9.35 6.79
N ALA A 75 -17.19 8.14 6.34
CA ALA A 75 -18.53 7.58 6.47
C ALA A 75 -18.95 7.41 7.94
N GLU A 76 -18.05 6.89 8.77
CA GLU A 76 -18.25 6.75 10.22
C GLU A 76 -18.52 8.11 10.90
N ARG A 77 -17.72 9.14 10.56
CA ARG A 77 -17.93 10.50 11.09
C ARG A 77 -19.28 11.08 10.69
N VAL A 78 -19.68 10.89 9.43
CA VAL A 78 -20.99 11.36 8.94
C VAL A 78 -22.12 10.62 9.66
N ALA A 79 -22.02 9.32 9.87
CA ALA A 79 -23.00 8.54 10.61
C ALA A 79 -23.14 9.04 12.06
N ALA A 80 -22.01 9.18 12.77
CA ALA A 80 -21.99 9.68 14.15
C ALA A 80 -22.62 11.08 14.27
N TRP A 81 -22.34 11.98 13.31
CA TRP A 81 -22.97 13.30 13.30
C TRP A 81 -24.48 13.27 13.07
N ARG A 82 -24.96 12.37 12.21
CA ARG A 82 -26.40 12.20 11.97
C ARG A 82 -27.12 11.70 13.22
N ASP A 83 -26.51 10.79 13.96
CA ASP A 83 -27.08 10.29 15.22
C ASP A 83 -27.07 11.36 16.32
N ALA A 84 -25.97 12.12 16.44
CA ALA A 84 -25.89 13.25 17.36
C ALA A 84 -26.96 14.32 17.05
N ALA A 85 -27.10 14.71 15.78
CA ALA A 85 -28.11 15.66 15.35
C ALA A 85 -29.54 15.17 15.63
N ARG A 86 -29.80 13.87 15.39
CA ARG A 86 -31.09 13.26 15.72
C ARG A 86 -31.36 13.34 17.22
N ARG A 87 -30.39 13.02 18.07
CA ARG A 87 -30.55 13.03 19.53
C ARG A 87 -30.83 14.43 20.07
N VAL A 88 -30.05 15.43 19.63
CA VAL A 88 -30.29 16.84 19.97
C VAL A 88 -31.68 17.29 19.53
N ALA A 89 -32.12 16.92 18.32
CA ALA A 89 -33.46 17.25 17.85
C ALA A 89 -34.58 16.59 18.68
N HIS A 90 -34.35 15.39 19.24
CA HIS A 90 -35.30 14.75 20.15
C HIS A 90 -35.33 15.46 21.52
N GLU A 91 -34.16 15.83 22.05
CA GLU A 91 -34.05 16.52 23.34
C GLU A 91 -34.66 17.94 23.29
N ILE A 92 -34.54 18.66 22.17
CA ILE A 92 -35.17 19.98 21.97
C ILE A 92 -36.70 19.87 21.78
N LYS A 93 -37.22 18.69 21.37
CA LYS A 93 -38.68 18.48 21.25
C LYS A 93 -39.35 18.06 22.56
N ASN A 94 -38.58 17.58 23.55
CA ASN A 94 -39.08 17.19 24.88
C ASN A 94 -39.21 18.30 25.97
N PRO A 95 -38.89 19.61 25.79
CA PRO A 95 -39.06 20.61 26.83
C PRO A 95 -40.45 21.27 26.81
N LEU A 96 -41.41 20.79 26.00
CA LEU A 96 -42.76 21.38 25.87
C LEU A 96 -43.90 20.49 26.41
N THR A 97 -43.57 19.49 27.22
CA THR A 97 -44.53 18.69 27.99
C THR A 97 -44.13 18.68 29.47
N PRO A 98 -44.78 19.48 30.34
CA PRO A 98 -45.20 18.97 31.65
C PRO A 98 -46.36 17.97 31.51
#